data_AF-A0A7S0SLL7-F1
#
_entry.id   AF-A0A7S0SLL7-F1
#
_cell.length_a   1.000
_cell.length_b   1.000
_cell.length_c   1.000
_cell.angle_alpha   90.00
_cell.angle_beta   90.00
_cell.angle_gamma   90.00
#
_symmetry.space_group_name_H-M   'P 1'
#
loop_
_entity.id
_entity.type
_entity.pdbx_description
1 polymer ?
#
loop_
_entity_poly.entity_id
_entity_poly.type
_entity_poly.pdbx_seq_one_letter_code
_entity_poly.pdbx_strand_id
1 'polypeptide(L)'
;GGGMDVDGGDDTPGAALLSSYGQTPSRYGQTPSATPARTPQVGGHDAVLQEAQNLRKLQDGQTPLLGGENPTLHGSDFSGITPKAHTLAATPNPMAATPGGTPSRGGGATPSTTAGTPARGYLGGVPGSVSATPLRDSLNINDPDAMLQPADARGAKARAALVRSDLKDALASLPAPTNEYQIVVPELPEDDEDGGAGADEDMDDVIAREEAGRAAEEAASLRRRSKAIRRDFPRPPPESSGPAAAGAGGASASAAEALIAAELALVLEHDAAAYPLKREKRPRTVPSIARVEEEEMEFAAELVAREAAAVKAAMGHGANDEEDYTQAAVAVRGDWIIQAETGKAIPKRSAQPADRVAAAAAEHERLRADMQLDAKRAMKLEAKVGLLTAGLQKRSGELEAKLGELANDLTTAEEERSSYHNLYEQEQRAAPRRMESLMELVAAATERERGLQATYQTRAEELAALQSAA
;
A
#
# COMPACT_ATOMS: atom_id res chain seq x y z
N GLY A 1 -45.31 59.06 17.63
CA GLY A 1 -46.44 58.84 16.73
C GLY A 1 -45.94 58.03 15.55
N GLY A 2 -46.71 57.01 15.14
CA GLY A 2 -46.68 56.29 13.85
C GLY A 2 -45.34 55.68 13.42
N GLY A 3 -45.17 54.38 13.21
CA GLY A 3 -46.12 53.36 12.77
C GLY A 3 -45.79 52.95 11.33
N MET A 4 -45.54 51.64 11.16
CA MET A 4 -45.53 50.83 9.94
C MET A 4 -44.40 51.04 8.92
N ASP A 5 -43.89 50.02 8.24
CA ASP A 5 -43.74 48.55 8.35
C ASP A 5 -43.43 48.09 6.91
N VAL A 6 -42.78 46.93 6.77
CA VAL A 6 -42.76 46.04 5.56
C VAL A 6 -41.82 46.48 4.41
N ASP A 7 -41.02 45.64 3.75
CA ASP A 7 -40.55 44.23 3.88
C ASP A 7 -39.63 43.93 2.67
N GLY A 8 -38.84 42.86 2.77
CA GLY A 8 -38.17 42.14 1.68
C GLY A 8 -36.66 42.40 1.58
N GLY A 9 -35.74 41.44 1.71
CA GLY A 9 -35.84 39.98 1.77
C GLY A 9 -34.56 39.36 1.18
N ASP A 10 -34.12 38.25 1.76
CA ASP A 10 -33.16 37.23 1.26
C ASP A 10 -31.65 37.55 1.42
N ASP A 11 -30.75 36.66 1.85
CA ASP A 11 -30.78 35.28 2.36
C ASP A 11 -29.33 34.99 2.83
N THR A 12 -29.11 34.40 4.01
CA THR A 12 -27.78 33.83 4.34
C THR A 12 -27.87 32.66 5.33
N PRO A 13 -27.32 31.47 5.00
CA PRO A 13 -27.53 30.23 5.75
C PRO A 13 -26.54 30.08 6.91
N GLY A 14 -26.68 30.89 7.97
CA GLY A 14 -25.83 30.82 9.18
C GLY A 14 -26.57 30.81 10.51
N ALA A 15 -27.91 30.91 10.53
CA ALA A 15 -28.68 31.23 11.74
C ALA A 15 -29.40 30.04 12.42
N ALA A 16 -29.10 28.79 12.05
CA ALA A 16 -29.89 27.63 12.47
C ALA A 16 -29.26 26.71 13.55
N LEU A 17 -28.19 27.11 14.26
CA LEU A 17 -27.52 26.21 15.22
C LEU A 17 -27.18 26.80 16.60
N LEU A 18 -27.86 27.87 17.02
CA LEU A 18 -27.79 28.38 18.39
C LEU A 18 -29.20 28.57 18.95
N SER A 19 -29.81 27.48 19.41
CA SER A 19 -31.02 27.53 20.24
C SER A 19 -30.70 27.15 21.68
N SER A 20 -30.66 28.21 22.48
CA SER A 20 -30.69 28.34 23.93
C SER A 20 -31.51 27.29 24.69
N TYR A 21 -30.89 26.78 25.77
CA TYR A 21 -31.53 26.02 26.84
C TYR A 21 -32.51 26.90 27.63
N GLY A 22 -33.78 26.54 27.66
CA GLY A 22 -34.73 27.16 28.59
C GLY A 22 -36.18 26.86 28.30
N GLN A 23 -36.66 25.64 28.54
CA GLN A 23 -38.03 25.39 29.03
C GLN A 23 -38.30 23.90 29.26
N THR A 24 -38.44 23.52 30.52
CA THR A 24 -39.14 22.30 30.95
C THR A 24 -40.34 22.72 31.79
N PRO A 25 -41.57 22.27 31.51
CA PRO A 25 -42.67 22.44 32.44
C PRO A 25 -42.59 21.37 33.53
N SER A 26 -42.41 21.81 34.77
CA SER A 26 -42.73 21.06 35.99
C SER A 26 -44.25 20.92 36.11
N ARG A 27 -44.77 19.80 36.64
CA ARG A 27 -45.83 19.77 37.68
C ARG A 27 -46.22 18.35 38.17
N TYR A 28 -46.07 18.14 39.49
CA TYR A 28 -46.85 17.32 40.48
C TYR A 28 -47.09 15.81 40.20
N GLY A 29 -46.95 14.84 41.11
CA GLY A 29 -46.76 14.80 42.57
C GLY A 29 -47.63 13.67 43.17
N GLN A 30 -47.04 12.65 43.81
CA GLN A 30 -47.66 11.80 44.86
C GLN A 30 -46.67 10.76 45.44
N THR A 31 -46.63 10.68 46.78
CA THR A 31 -45.89 9.76 47.67
C THR A 31 -46.83 8.64 48.18
N PRO A 32 -46.47 7.75 49.15
CA PRO A 32 -45.35 6.78 49.29
C PRO A 32 -45.84 5.35 49.69
N SER A 33 -44.98 4.31 49.68
CA SER A 33 -45.02 3.23 50.69
C SER A 33 -43.76 2.35 50.69
N ALA A 34 -43.29 2.03 51.89
CA ALA A 34 -42.05 1.36 52.29
C ALA A 34 -42.09 -0.18 52.11
N THR A 35 -40.98 -0.88 51.82
CA THR A 35 -40.03 -1.55 52.75
C THR A 35 -39.29 -2.66 51.94
N PRO A 36 -38.32 -3.43 52.47
CA PRO A 36 -37.11 -3.09 53.24
C PRO A 36 -35.85 -3.74 52.60
N ALA A 37 -34.74 -3.01 52.48
CA ALA A 37 -33.45 -3.66 52.23
C ALA A 37 -32.34 -2.88 52.94
N ARG A 38 -31.88 -3.45 54.06
CA ARG A 38 -30.65 -3.04 54.74
C ARG A 38 -29.49 -3.34 53.79
N THR A 39 -28.80 -2.31 53.32
CA THR A 39 -27.47 -2.45 52.72
C THR A 39 -26.46 -2.75 53.83
N PRO A 40 -25.57 -3.75 53.66
CA PRO A 40 -24.44 -3.93 54.56
C PRO A 40 -23.48 -2.74 54.38
N GLN A 41 -23.16 -2.07 55.47
CA GLN A 41 -22.16 -1.01 55.51
C GLN A 41 -20.77 -1.65 55.38
N VAL A 42 -20.23 -1.67 54.16
CA VAL A 42 -18.86 -2.12 53.88
C VAL A 42 -17.92 -0.96 54.21
N GLY A 43 -17.16 -1.07 55.29
CA GLY A 43 -16.17 -0.09 55.73
C GLY A 43 -14.97 -0.05 54.80
N GLY A 44 -15.08 0.66 53.67
CA GLY A 44 -14.00 0.85 52.70
C GLY A 44 -13.92 2.26 52.09
N HIS A 45 -14.75 3.20 52.54
CA HIS A 45 -14.76 4.57 52.01
C HIS A 45 -13.56 5.42 52.44
N ASP A 46 -12.88 5.06 53.54
CA ASP A 46 -11.76 5.84 54.08
C ASP A 46 -10.39 5.47 53.50
N ALA A 47 -10.23 4.34 52.82
CA ALA A 47 -8.92 3.94 52.27
C ALA A 47 -8.45 4.89 51.15
N VAL A 48 -9.33 5.17 50.19
CA VAL A 48 -9.05 6.09 49.09
C VAL A 48 -8.86 7.53 49.60
N LEU A 49 -9.63 7.92 50.62
CA LEU A 49 -9.53 9.25 51.20
C LEU A 49 -8.24 9.43 52.01
N GLN A 50 -7.79 8.39 52.74
CA GLN A 50 -6.52 8.37 53.45
C GLN A 50 -5.32 8.33 52.48
N GLU A 51 -5.42 7.58 51.38
CA GLU A 51 -4.39 7.60 50.32
C GLU A 51 -4.29 8.97 49.66
N ALA A 52 -5.43 9.60 49.33
CA ALA A 52 -5.43 10.96 48.79
C ALA A 52 -4.81 11.98 49.77
N GLN A 53 -5.04 11.82 51.08
CA GLN A 53 -4.38 12.65 52.09
C GLN A 53 -2.87 12.39 52.17
N ASN A 54 -2.43 11.14 52.09
CA ASN A 54 -1.00 10.79 52.05
C ASN A 54 -0.31 11.37 50.81
N LEU A 55 -0.96 11.29 49.64
CA LEU A 55 -0.43 11.80 48.37
C LEU A 55 -0.32 13.33 48.42
N ARG A 56 -1.32 14.01 48.97
CA ARG A 56 -1.26 15.47 49.20
C ARG A 56 -0.12 15.86 50.15
N LYS A 57 0.07 15.13 51.26
CA LYS A 57 1.18 15.36 52.20
C LYS A 57 2.55 15.14 51.57
N LEU A 58 2.67 14.20 50.62
CA LEU A 58 3.89 13.97 49.86
C LEU A 58 4.14 15.03 48.78
N GLN A 59 3.08 15.53 48.15
CA GLN A 59 3.18 16.58 47.13
C GLN A 59 3.53 17.95 47.73
N ASP A 60 2.99 18.25 48.92
CA ASP A 60 3.27 19.50 49.62
C ASP A 60 4.60 19.46 50.40
N GLY A 61 5.18 18.28 50.63
CA GLY A 61 6.46 18.09 51.31
C GLY A 61 7.67 18.28 50.39
N GLN A 62 8.70 18.99 50.86
CA GLN A 62 9.96 19.11 50.11
C GLN A 62 10.69 17.76 50.03
N THR A 63 11.31 17.48 48.88
CA THR A 63 11.94 16.19 48.60
C THR A 63 13.06 15.88 49.61
N PRO A 64 13.20 14.60 50.04
CA PRO A 64 14.07 14.23 51.16
C PRO A 64 15.58 14.44 50.90
N LEU A 65 15.98 14.79 49.67
CA LEU A 65 17.38 15.07 49.30
C LEU A 65 17.87 16.45 49.77
N LEU A 66 16.97 17.37 50.16
CA LEU A 66 17.32 18.69 50.70
C LEU A 66 17.50 18.70 52.23
N GLY A 67 17.32 17.56 52.92
CA GLY A 67 17.58 17.40 54.34
C GLY A 67 16.58 18.15 55.25
N GLY A 68 15.42 17.53 55.51
CA GLY A 68 14.40 18.01 56.45
C GLY A 68 13.59 16.85 57.05
N GLU A 69 12.77 17.12 58.07
CA GLU A 69 11.95 16.08 58.74
C GLU A 69 10.84 15.57 57.81
N ASN A 70 10.71 14.25 57.68
CA ASN A 70 9.81 13.59 56.74
C ASN A 70 8.34 13.61 57.24
N PRO A 71 7.33 13.86 56.38
CA PRO A 71 5.93 13.87 56.81
C PRO A 71 5.46 12.47 57.24
N THR A 72 4.76 12.39 58.38
CA THR A 72 4.22 11.12 58.88
C THR A 72 3.00 10.68 58.06
N LEU A 73 3.11 9.54 57.39
CA LEU A 73 2.06 8.97 56.54
C LEU A 73 1.23 7.92 57.29
N HIS A 74 -0.05 7.78 56.92
CA HIS A 74 -0.89 6.69 57.39
C HIS A 74 -0.44 5.38 56.71
N GLY A 75 -0.36 4.28 57.47
CA GLY A 75 0.11 2.98 56.95
C GLY A 75 -0.83 2.43 55.88
N SER A 76 -0.32 2.18 54.68
CA SER A 76 -1.08 1.61 53.58
C SER A 76 -0.67 0.15 53.32
N ASP A 77 -1.64 -0.71 53.02
CA ASP A 77 -1.44 -2.16 52.82
C ASP A 77 -0.84 -2.51 51.43
N PHE A 78 0.12 -1.72 50.93
CA PHE A 78 0.82 -1.93 49.66
C PHE A 78 2.02 -2.86 49.81
N SER A 79 1.76 -4.12 50.16
CA SER A 79 2.77 -5.20 50.16
C SER A 79 3.07 -5.75 48.75
N GLY A 80 2.43 -5.26 47.68
CA GLY A 80 2.65 -5.75 46.30
C GLY A 80 1.91 -4.96 45.21
N ILE A 81 2.24 -5.25 43.95
CA ILE A 81 1.74 -4.59 42.72
C ILE A 81 0.26 -4.90 42.41
N THR A 82 -0.38 -5.82 43.14
CA THR A 82 -1.82 -6.09 43.03
C THR A 82 -2.50 -5.96 44.41
N PRO A 83 -3.64 -5.24 44.52
CA PRO A 83 -4.35 -5.14 45.79
C PRO A 83 -4.85 -6.54 46.20
N LYS A 84 -4.58 -6.95 47.44
CA LYS A 84 -5.10 -8.21 47.99
C LYS A 84 -6.62 -8.13 48.02
N ALA A 85 -7.29 -9.08 47.37
CA ALA A 85 -8.74 -9.17 47.39
C ALA A 85 -9.22 -9.38 48.83
N HIS A 86 -9.98 -8.43 49.38
CA HIS A 86 -10.68 -8.65 50.64
C HIS A 86 -11.61 -9.85 50.51
N THR A 87 -11.47 -10.82 51.43
CA THR A 87 -12.30 -12.01 51.52
C THR A 87 -13.77 -11.61 51.69
N LEU A 88 -14.54 -11.72 50.61
CA LEU A 88 -15.99 -11.56 50.62
C LEU A 88 -16.62 -12.75 51.37
N ALA A 89 -17.35 -12.44 52.44
CA ALA A 89 -18.08 -13.41 53.24
C ALA A 89 -19.13 -14.14 52.39
N ALA A 90 -19.16 -15.47 52.50
CA ALA A 90 -20.05 -16.36 51.77
C ALA A 90 -21.54 -16.12 52.08
N THR A 91 -22.35 -15.88 51.05
CA THR A 91 -23.81 -15.85 51.13
C THR A 91 -24.38 -17.27 50.91
N PRO A 92 -25.10 -17.89 51.86
CA PRO A 92 -25.71 -19.20 51.67
C PRO A 92 -26.97 -19.12 50.80
N ASN A 93 -27.10 -20.02 49.84
CA ASN A 93 -28.16 -20.08 48.84
C ASN A 93 -29.45 -20.75 49.39
N PRO A 94 -30.61 -20.07 49.44
CA PRO A 94 -31.83 -20.59 50.07
C PRO A 94 -32.82 -21.17 49.05
N MET A 95 -32.46 -22.26 48.36
CA MET A 95 -33.39 -23.05 47.51
C MET A 95 -33.03 -24.54 47.53
N ALA A 96 -32.73 -25.09 48.72
CA ALA A 96 -32.46 -26.51 48.92
C ALA A 96 -33.23 -27.05 50.14
N ALA A 97 -34.53 -27.30 49.96
CA ALA A 97 -35.40 -28.19 50.76
C ALA A 97 -36.76 -28.27 50.02
N THR A 98 -37.45 -29.37 49.72
CA THR A 98 -37.50 -30.81 50.05
C THR A 98 -38.73 -31.39 49.26
N PRO A 99 -39.18 -32.67 49.33
CA PRO A 99 -38.53 -33.97 49.07
C PRO A 99 -39.41 -35.01 48.27
N GLY A 100 -38.80 -36.13 47.81
CA GLY A 100 -39.42 -37.48 47.63
C GLY A 100 -40.29 -37.76 46.39
N GLY A 101 -40.26 -38.90 45.68
CA GLY A 101 -39.67 -40.23 45.90
C GLY A 101 -39.76 -41.13 44.64
N THR A 102 -38.98 -42.21 44.63
CA THR A 102 -38.83 -43.31 43.64
C THR A 102 -40.02 -44.31 43.66
N PRO A 103 -40.08 -45.47 42.93
CA PRO A 103 -39.12 -46.12 42.01
C PRO A 103 -39.73 -46.80 40.74
N SER A 104 -38.89 -47.36 39.85
CA SER A 104 -39.06 -48.67 39.12
C SER A 104 -38.14 -48.68 37.87
N ARG A 105 -36.98 -49.36 37.90
CA ARG A 105 -36.72 -50.76 37.49
C ARG A 105 -36.41 -50.93 35.99
N GLY A 106 -35.18 -51.37 35.74
CA GLY A 106 -34.91 -52.38 34.70
C GLY A 106 -34.20 -51.90 33.44
N GLY A 107 -32.88 -52.05 33.43
CA GLY A 107 -32.21 -52.92 32.47
C GLY A 107 -31.93 -52.42 31.05
N GLY A 108 -30.64 -52.44 30.69
CA GLY A 108 -30.21 -53.11 29.46
C GLY A 108 -29.61 -52.25 28.36
N ALA A 109 -28.38 -52.63 28.01
CA ALA A 109 -27.80 -52.65 26.65
C ALA A 109 -27.36 -51.31 25.99
N THR A 110 -26.04 -51.12 26.02
CA THR A 110 -25.19 -50.58 24.93
C THR A 110 -25.43 -51.28 23.57
N PRO A 111 -24.82 -50.87 22.42
CA PRO A 111 -24.11 -49.63 22.05
C PRO A 111 -24.44 -49.11 20.62
N SER A 112 -23.72 -48.05 20.21
CA SER A 112 -23.06 -47.95 18.89
C SER A 112 -23.76 -47.21 17.73
N THR A 113 -22.99 -46.22 17.23
CA THR A 113 -22.71 -45.89 15.82
C THR A 113 -23.71 -45.14 14.92
N THR A 114 -23.20 -44.00 14.45
CA THR A 114 -23.14 -43.49 13.06
C THR A 114 -24.34 -42.82 12.40
N ALA A 115 -24.06 -41.57 12.02
CA ALA A 115 -24.31 -40.92 10.74
C ALA A 115 -25.75 -40.50 10.36
N GLY A 116 -25.87 -39.23 9.99
CA GLY A 116 -27.06 -38.67 9.33
C GLY A 116 -27.08 -37.15 9.36
N THR A 117 -26.53 -36.52 8.33
CA THR A 117 -26.58 -35.07 8.04
C THR A 117 -28.01 -34.64 7.58
N PRO A 118 -28.23 -33.43 7.05
CA PRO A 118 -28.80 -32.27 7.75
C PRO A 118 -30.15 -31.80 7.14
N ALA A 119 -30.96 -30.99 7.85
CA ALA A 119 -31.79 -29.94 7.23
C ALA A 119 -32.68 -29.19 8.24
N ARG A 120 -32.42 -27.88 8.33
CA ARG A 120 -33.37 -26.78 8.09
C ARG A 120 -34.78 -26.84 8.74
N GLY A 121 -35.08 -25.86 9.60
CA GLY A 121 -36.47 -25.46 9.81
C GLY A 121 -36.76 -24.66 11.07
N TYR A 122 -36.64 -23.34 10.96
CA TYR A 122 -37.59 -22.31 11.45
C TYR A 122 -38.16 -22.35 12.89
N LEU A 123 -37.92 -21.22 13.58
CA LEU A 123 -38.90 -20.37 14.28
C LEU A 123 -38.79 -20.25 15.81
N GLY A 124 -38.58 -19.00 16.25
CA GLY A 124 -39.35 -18.40 17.34
C GLY A 124 -38.60 -18.10 18.63
N GLY A 125 -38.57 -16.82 19.01
CA GLY A 125 -38.46 -16.42 20.42
C GLY A 125 -37.48 -15.27 20.70
N VAL A 126 -37.97 -14.04 20.67
CA VAL A 126 -37.38 -12.89 21.39
C VAL A 126 -37.88 -12.93 22.84
N PRO A 127 -37.05 -12.56 23.83
CA PRO A 127 -37.31 -11.34 24.62
C PRO A 127 -35.99 -10.54 24.79
N GLY A 128 -35.91 -9.25 24.50
CA GLY A 128 -36.59 -8.17 25.23
C GLY A 128 -35.58 -7.48 26.16
N SER A 129 -34.98 -6.38 25.72
CA SER A 129 -34.26 -5.45 26.59
C SER A 129 -34.65 -4.02 26.24
N VAL A 130 -35.02 -3.28 27.28
CA VAL A 130 -35.54 -1.92 27.26
C VAL A 130 -34.41 -0.92 27.55
N SER A 131 -34.48 0.21 26.82
CA SER A 131 -33.84 1.51 27.05
C SER A 131 -32.31 1.60 27.13
N ALA A 132 -31.70 2.11 26.06
CA ALA A 132 -30.55 3.00 26.15
C ALA A 132 -30.74 4.16 25.15
N THR A 133 -30.69 5.39 25.63
CA THR A 133 -30.85 6.63 24.86
C THR A 133 -29.63 6.86 23.95
N PRO A 134 -29.76 6.99 22.62
CA PRO A 134 -28.62 7.12 21.72
C PRO A 134 -28.37 8.60 21.38
N LEU A 135 -27.80 9.38 22.29
CA LEU A 135 -27.19 10.66 21.90
C LEU A 135 -25.88 10.90 22.65
N ARG A 136 -24.79 10.69 21.89
CA ARG A 136 -23.40 11.17 22.09
C ARG A 136 -22.54 10.42 23.11
N ASP A 137 -21.96 9.30 22.66
CA ASP A 137 -20.77 8.71 23.26
C ASP A 137 -19.54 9.14 22.43
N SER A 138 -18.80 10.14 22.92
CA SER A 138 -17.57 10.64 22.26
C SER A 138 -16.31 10.03 22.86
N LEU A 139 -16.46 9.04 23.75
CA LEU A 139 -15.35 8.35 24.42
C LEU A 139 -15.48 6.81 24.32
N ASN A 140 -16.38 6.30 23.46
CA ASN A 140 -16.64 4.86 23.25
C ASN A 140 -16.74 4.04 24.55
N ILE A 141 -17.31 4.61 25.61
CA ILE A 141 -17.42 3.95 26.92
C ILE A 141 -18.50 2.86 26.89
N ASN A 142 -19.48 2.98 25.99
CA ASN A 142 -20.60 2.04 25.84
C ASN A 142 -20.51 1.22 24.55
N ASP A 143 -19.30 0.90 24.06
CA ASP A 143 -19.16 0.02 22.90
C ASP A 143 -19.70 -1.39 23.25
N PRO A 144 -20.83 -1.83 22.65
CA PRO A 144 -21.43 -3.12 22.98
C PRO A 144 -20.51 -4.29 22.61
N ASP A 145 -19.49 -4.04 21.77
CA ASP A 145 -18.52 -5.04 21.38
C ASP A 145 -17.40 -5.20 22.43
N ALA A 146 -17.14 -4.18 23.27
CA ALA A 146 -16.12 -4.22 24.33
C ALA A 146 -16.51 -5.12 25.52
N MET A 147 -17.81 -5.28 25.80
CA MET A 147 -18.30 -6.25 26.80
C MET A 147 -18.36 -7.69 26.28
N LEU A 148 -18.23 -7.91 24.97
CA LEU A 148 -18.19 -9.24 24.38
C LEU A 148 -16.73 -9.75 24.39
N GLN A 149 -16.40 -10.64 25.33
CA GLN A 149 -15.14 -11.39 25.29
C GLN A 149 -15.08 -12.17 23.97
N PRO A 150 -14.07 -11.95 23.10
CA PRO A 150 -13.96 -12.71 21.87
C PRO A 150 -13.68 -14.17 22.22
N ALA A 151 -14.49 -15.10 21.71
CA ALA A 151 -14.23 -16.53 21.88
C ALA A 151 -12.94 -17.00 21.16
N ASP A 152 -12.44 -16.21 20.20
CA ASP A 152 -11.32 -16.57 19.32
C ASP A 152 -10.13 -15.60 19.40
N ALA A 153 -8.91 -16.15 19.46
CA ALA A 153 -7.65 -15.39 19.55
C ALA A 153 -7.41 -14.42 18.37
N ARG A 154 -8.00 -14.68 17.20
CA ARG A 154 -7.92 -13.77 16.03
C ARG A 154 -8.73 -12.49 16.24
N GLY A 155 -9.89 -12.57 16.90
CA GLY A 155 -10.72 -11.40 17.21
C GLY A 155 -10.05 -10.48 18.22
N ALA A 156 -9.41 -11.07 19.24
CA ALA A 156 -8.63 -10.32 20.23
C ALA A 156 -7.45 -9.56 19.60
N LYS A 157 -6.72 -10.18 18.66
CA LYS A 157 -5.58 -9.54 17.97
C LYS A 157 -6.02 -8.39 17.05
N ALA A 158 -7.15 -8.52 16.36
CA ALA A 158 -7.70 -7.46 15.52
C ALA A 158 -8.12 -6.23 16.35
N ARG A 159 -8.78 -6.45 17.49
CA ARG A 159 -9.14 -5.36 18.42
C ARG A 159 -7.93 -4.66 19.02
N ALA A 160 -6.92 -5.42 19.45
CA ALA A 160 -5.67 -4.84 19.93
C ALA A 160 -4.93 -4.02 18.86
N ALA A 161 -5.08 -4.38 17.58
CA ALA A 161 -4.48 -3.61 16.49
C ALA A 161 -5.22 -2.27 16.27
N LEU A 162 -6.55 -2.25 16.37
CA LEU A 162 -7.36 -1.03 16.28
C LEU A 162 -7.07 -0.07 17.44
N VAL A 163 -7.06 -0.58 18.68
CA VAL A 163 -6.69 0.25 19.85
C VAL A 163 -5.28 0.85 19.71
N ARG A 164 -4.34 0.11 19.11
CA ARG A 164 -2.98 0.60 18.86
C ARG A 164 -2.93 1.65 17.75
N SER A 165 -3.74 1.57 16.70
CA SER A 165 -3.81 2.65 15.70
C SER A 165 -4.42 3.90 16.30
N ASP A 166 -5.49 3.75 17.07
CA ASP A 166 -6.21 4.89 17.68
C ASP A 166 -5.30 5.62 18.69
N LEU A 167 -4.52 4.87 19.48
CA LEU A 167 -3.51 5.44 20.37
C LEU A 167 -2.36 6.14 19.62
N LYS A 168 -1.94 5.60 18.47
CA LYS A 168 -0.88 6.22 17.66
C LYS A 168 -1.36 7.53 17.06
N ASP A 169 -2.58 7.57 16.57
CA ASP A 169 -3.16 8.78 15.98
C ASP A 169 -3.39 9.84 17.07
N ALA A 170 -3.84 9.43 18.27
CA ALA A 170 -3.94 10.31 19.43
C ALA A 170 -2.59 10.88 19.89
N LEU A 171 -1.55 10.04 20.00
CA LEU A 171 -0.20 10.48 20.35
C LEU A 171 0.44 11.36 19.27
N ALA A 172 0.17 11.08 17.99
CA ALA A 172 0.65 11.89 16.88
C ALA A 172 -0.05 13.25 16.80
N SER A 173 -1.28 13.37 17.34
CA SER A 173 -2.01 14.63 17.46
C SER A 173 -1.49 15.54 18.58
N LEU A 174 -0.56 15.07 19.42
CA LEU A 174 0.03 15.92 20.45
C LEU A 174 0.99 16.94 19.80
N PRO A 175 0.94 18.22 20.22
CA PRO A 175 1.88 19.23 19.75
C PRO A 175 3.32 18.78 20.03
N ALA A 176 4.22 19.02 19.09
CA ALA A 176 5.63 18.71 19.27
C ALA A 176 6.18 19.42 20.53
N PRO A 177 6.95 18.73 21.39
CA PRO A 177 7.43 19.30 22.64
C PRO A 177 8.32 20.52 22.37
N THR A 178 7.88 21.71 22.79
CA THR A 178 8.58 23.00 22.60
C THR A 178 9.62 23.30 23.68
N ASN A 179 10.11 22.29 24.40
CA ASN A 179 11.13 22.49 25.42
C ASN A 179 12.52 22.27 24.82
N GLU A 180 13.00 23.28 24.10
CA GLU A 180 14.40 23.38 23.70
C GLU A 180 15.27 23.65 24.95
N TYR A 181 15.70 22.58 25.63
CA TYR A 181 16.78 22.70 26.60
C TYR A 181 18.09 22.82 25.84
N GLN A 182 18.62 24.04 25.77
CA GLN A 182 19.99 24.27 25.32
C GLN A 182 20.92 23.73 26.42
N ILE A 183 21.45 22.52 26.21
CA ILE A 183 22.49 21.97 27.07
C ILE A 183 23.75 22.80 26.81
N VAL A 184 23.88 23.90 27.54
CA VAL A 184 25.15 24.60 27.67
C VAL A 184 25.99 23.74 28.59
N VAL A 185 26.83 22.89 28.01
CA VAL A 185 27.89 22.19 28.73
C VAL A 185 28.85 23.28 29.22
N PRO A 186 28.94 23.56 30.53
CA PRO A 186 29.96 24.47 31.04
C PRO A 186 31.32 23.80 30.84
N GLU A 187 32.27 24.50 30.22
CA GLU A 187 33.68 24.08 30.22
C GLU A 187 34.17 24.12 31.68
N LEU A 188 34.13 22.95 32.33
CA LEU A 188 34.83 22.73 33.59
C LEU A 188 36.34 22.63 33.27
N PRO A 189 37.20 23.26 34.08
CA PRO A 189 38.64 23.17 33.89
C PRO A 189 39.09 21.71 34.00
N GLU A 190 40.01 21.32 33.13
CA GLU A 190 40.65 20.01 33.11
C GLU A 190 41.34 19.77 34.46
N ASP A 191 40.71 18.95 35.32
CA ASP A 191 41.38 18.31 36.44
C ASP A 191 41.99 16.99 35.92
N ASP A 192 43.32 16.94 35.96
CA ASP A 192 44.11 15.74 35.75
C ASP A 192 43.75 14.70 36.82
N GLU A 193 42.95 13.69 36.47
CA GLU A 193 42.78 12.48 37.29
C GLU A 193 43.11 11.19 36.51
N ASP A 194 43.96 10.41 37.17
CA ASP A 194 44.62 9.17 36.78
C ASP A 194 43.71 8.05 36.24
N GLY A 195 44.32 7.19 35.42
CA GLY A 195 43.73 6.02 34.76
C GLY A 195 42.79 5.14 35.58
N GLY A 196 41.65 4.83 34.98
CA GLY A 196 40.73 3.76 35.36
C GLY A 196 39.98 3.24 34.13
N ALA A 197 40.14 1.96 33.83
CA ALA A 197 39.52 1.26 32.72
C ALA A 197 37.99 1.19 32.81
N GLY A 198 37.32 1.22 31.66
CA GLY A 198 35.91 0.88 31.50
C GLY A 198 35.03 2.08 31.18
N ALA A 199 35.01 2.51 29.92
CA ALA A 199 33.80 3.16 29.41
C ALA A 199 32.72 2.06 29.40
N ASP A 200 31.75 2.16 30.31
CA ASP A 200 30.58 1.29 30.30
C ASP A 200 29.94 1.41 28.91
N GLU A 201 29.94 0.31 28.16
CA GLU A 201 29.35 0.27 26.81
C GLU A 201 27.88 0.72 26.92
N ASP A 202 27.51 1.79 26.23
CA ASP A 202 26.13 2.26 26.19
C ASP A 202 25.23 1.11 25.70
N MET A 203 24.01 0.99 26.23
CA MET A 203 23.12 -0.13 25.89
C MET A 203 22.89 -0.27 24.37
N ASP A 204 23.01 0.84 23.63
CA ASP A 204 22.93 0.86 22.17
C ASP A 204 24.14 0.21 21.48
N ASP A 205 25.34 0.28 22.07
CA ASP A 205 26.56 -0.36 21.55
C ASP A 205 26.53 -1.88 21.72
N VAL A 206 25.99 -2.35 22.86
CA VAL A 206 25.76 -3.78 23.11
C VAL A 206 24.74 -4.33 22.11
N ILE A 207 23.64 -3.61 21.89
CA ILE A 207 22.63 -3.99 20.89
C ILE A 207 23.24 -3.99 19.48
N ALA A 208 24.01 -2.97 19.11
CA ALA A 208 24.65 -2.89 17.81
C ALA A 208 25.64 -4.04 17.58
N ARG A 209 26.41 -4.43 18.59
CA ARG A 209 27.33 -5.59 18.52
C ARG A 209 26.58 -6.91 18.39
N GLU A 210 25.51 -7.10 19.15
CA GLU A 210 24.65 -8.28 19.05
C GLU A 210 23.91 -8.36 17.71
N GLU A 211 23.44 -7.23 17.19
CA GLU A 211 22.82 -7.14 15.87
C GLU A 211 23.83 -7.39 14.76
N ALA A 212 25.05 -6.84 14.86
CA ALA A 212 26.13 -7.12 13.93
C ALA A 212 26.54 -8.60 13.98
N GLY A 213 26.60 -9.21 15.17
CA GLY A 213 26.84 -10.64 15.35
C GLY A 213 25.74 -11.50 14.72
N ARG A 214 24.48 -11.19 15.02
CA ARG A 214 23.32 -11.88 14.41
C ARG A 214 23.28 -11.71 12.89
N ALA A 215 23.55 -10.51 12.38
CA ALA A 215 23.62 -10.25 10.94
C ALA A 215 24.78 -10.99 10.27
N ALA A 216 25.94 -11.08 10.93
CA ALA A 216 27.08 -11.85 10.44
C ALA A 216 26.77 -13.36 10.41
N GLU A 217 26.13 -13.90 11.44
CA GLU A 217 25.67 -15.29 11.49
C GLU A 217 24.60 -15.57 10.42
N GLU A 218 23.65 -14.67 10.22
CA GLU A 218 22.63 -14.78 9.19
C GLU A 218 23.24 -14.72 7.79
N ALA A 219 24.19 -13.81 7.55
CA ALA A 219 24.93 -13.71 6.30
C ALA A 219 25.76 -14.97 6.04
N ALA A 220 26.44 -15.50 7.06
CA ALA A 220 27.18 -16.75 6.97
C ALA A 220 26.22 -17.94 6.73
N SER A 221 25.03 -17.95 7.35
CA SER A 221 23.98 -18.94 7.07
C SER A 221 23.50 -18.85 5.63
N LEU A 222 23.35 -17.64 5.08
CA LEU A 222 22.92 -17.42 3.71
C LEU A 222 23.99 -17.90 2.72
N ARG A 223 25.26 -17.64 2.99
CA ARG A 223 26.40 -18.10 2.17
C ARG A 223 26.49 -19.62 2.12
N ARG A 224 26.20 -20.29 3.23
CA ARG A 224 26.15 -21.76 3.34
C ARG A 224 24.92 -22.41 2.68
N ARG A 225 23.90 -21.64 2.30
CA ARG A 225 22.74 -22.20 1.58
C ARG A 225 23.11 -22.62 0.17
N SER A 226 22.29 -23.51 -0.39
CA SER A 226 22.42 -23.93 -1.78
C SER A 226 22.42 -22.71 -2.73
N LYS A 227 23.17 -22.82 -3.82
CA LYS A 227 23.30 -21.74 -4.82
C LYS A 227 21.95 -21.37 -5.45
N ALA A 228 21.03 -22.33 -5.55
CA ALA A 228 19.67 -22.12 -6.02
C ALA A 228 18.87 -21.18 -5.09
N ILE A 229 19.01 -21.34 -3.76
CA ILE A 229 18.38 -20.45 -2.78
C ILE A 229 19.07 -19.09 -2.77
N ARG A 230 20.41 -19.05 -2.79
CA ARG A 230 21.16 -17.77 -2.78
C ARG A 230 20.84 -16.86 -3.96
N ARG A 231 20.50 -17.43 -5.12
CA ARG A 231 20.22 -16.70 -6.37
C ARG A 231 18.72 -16.64 -6.70
N ASP A 232 17.85 -17.09 -5.80
CA ASP A 232 16.40 -17.13 -5.99
C ASP A 232 15.96 -17.78 -7.32
N PHE A 233 16.65 -18.85 -7.72
CA PHE A 233 16.27 -19.58 -8.94
C PHE A 233 14.96 -20.36 -8.75
N PRO A 234 14.20 -20.61 -9.85
CA PRO A 234 13.02 -21.47 -9.81
C PRO A 234 13.36 -22.84 -9.21
N ARG A 235 12.70 -23.20 -8.11
CA ARG A 235 12.93 -24.45 -7.40
C ARG A 235 12.01 -25.56 -7.94
N PRO A 236 12.48 -26.81 -8.00
CA PRO A 236 11.63 -27.94 -8.36
C PRO A 236 10.54 -28.18 -7.30
N PRO A 237 9.44 -28.87 -7.66
CA PRO A 237 8.44 -29.27 -6.69
C PRO A 237 9.03 -30.24 -5.66
N PRO A 238 8.44 -30.33 -4.44
CA PRO A 238 8.98 -31.17 -3.35
C PRO A 238 9.04 -32.67 -3.69
N GLU A 239 8.27 -33.14 -4.67
CA GLU A 239 8.25 -34.53 -5.14
C GLU A 239 9.37 -34.86 -6.15
N SER A 240 10.17 -33.86 -6.54
CA SER A 240 11.23 -34.04 -7.53
C SER A 240 12.40 -34.83 -6.94
N SER A 241 12.64 -36.02 -7.48
CA SER A 241 13.95 -36.67 -7.38
C SER A 241 14.86 -36.06 -8.44
N GLY A 242 16.13 -35.79 -8.10
CA GLY A 242 17.13 -35.31 -9.06
C GLY A 242 17.33 -36.30 -10.23
N PRO A 243 18.20 -35.97 -11.21
CA PRO A 243 18.49 -36.88 -12.31
C PRO A 243 18.96 -38.23 -11.75
N ALA A 244 18.34 -39.33 -12.22
CA ALA A 244 18.83 -40.67 -11.92
C ALA A 244 20.26 -40.80 -12.48
N ALA A 245 21.17 -41.42 -11.71
CA ALA A 245 22.54 -41.67 -12.14
C ALA A 245 22.55 -42.25 -13.56
N ALA A 246 23.03 -41.46 -14.51
CA ALA A 246 23.10 -41.89 -15.90
C ALA A 246 24.18 -42.96 -16.00
N GLY A 247 23.80 -44.22 -16.20
CA GLY A 247 24.71 -45.37 -16.26
C GLY A 247 25.66 -45.37 -17.46
N ALA A 248 26.48 -44.33 -17.60
CA ALA A 248 27.42 -44.10 -18.68
C ALA A 248 28.89 -44.25 -18.26
N GLY A 249 29.16 -44.73 -17.05
CA GLY A 249 30.51 -45.03 -16.56
C GLY A 249 30.60 -46.42 -15.93
N GLY A 250 31.76 -47.06 -16.03
CA GLY A 250 32.01 -48.40 -15.46
C GLY A 250 31.70 -48.51 -13.96
N ALA A 251 31.78 -49.73 -13.40
CA ALA A 251 31.31 -50.07 -12.05
C ALA A 251 31.75 -49.12 -10.91
N SER A 252 32.91 -48.46 -11.02
CA SER A 252 33.38 -47.46 -10.04
C SER A 252 32.77 -46.06 -10.20
N ALA A 253 32.43 -45.64 -11.42
CA ALA A 253 31.78 -44.36 -11.69
C ALA A 253 30.32 -44.39 -11.21
N SER A 254 29.65 -45.54 -11.37
CA SER A 254 28.29 -45.75 -10.90
C SER A 254 28.13 -45.60 -9.37
N ALA A 255 29.15 -45.97 -8.58
CA ALA A 255 29.10 -45.82 -7.12
C ALA A 255 29.24 -44.34 -6.68
N ALA A 256 30.15 -43.58 -7.30
CA ALA A 256 30.30 -42.15 -7.03
C ALA A 256 29.07 -41.35 -7.49
N GLU A 257 28.53 -41.67 -8.66
CA GLU A 257 27.28 -41.08 -9.16
C GLU A 257 26.08 -41.39 -8.25
N ALA A 258 26.00 -42.59 -7.69
CA ALA A 258 24.96 -42.95 -6.74
C ALA A 258 25.06 -42.15 -5.43
N LEU A 259 26.28 -41.91 -4.92
CA LEU A 259 26.49 -41.04 -3.76
C LEU A 259 26.09 -39.60 -4.05
N ILE A 260 26.49 -39.05 -5.19
CA ILE A 260 26.11 -37.69 -5.61
C ILE A 260 24.59 -37.56 -5.74
N ALA A 261 23.91 -38.55 -6.32
CA ALA A 261 22.46 -38.55 -6.46
C ALA A 261 21.74 -38.63 -5.10
N ALA A 262 22.26 -39.41 -4.15
CA ALA A 262 21.71 -39.52 -2.81
C ALA A 262 21.86 -38.20 -2.02
N GLU A 263 23.02 -37.57 -2.06
CA GLU A 263 23.26 -36.25 -1.43
C GLU A 263 22.41 -35.17 -2.09
N LEU A 264 22.27 -35.18 -3.42
CA LEU A 264 21.42 -34.23 -4.13
C LEU A 264 19.95 -34.37 -3.70
N ALA A 265 19.43 -35.59 -3.57
CA ALA A 265 18.08 -35.83 -3.09
C ALA A 265 17.88 -35.27 -1.67
N LEU A 266 18.84 -35.52 -0.78
CA LEU A 266 18.82 -35.02 0.60
C LEU A 266 18.85 -33.47 0.65
N VAL A 267 19.66 -32.82 -0.19
CA VAL A 267 19.70 -31.35 -0.31
C VAL A 267 18.37 -30.81 -0.84
N LEU A 268 17.76 -31.45 -1.84
CA LEU A 268 16.46 -31.05 -2.39
C LEU A 268 15.34 -31.16 -1.33
N GLU A 269 15.32 -32.25 -0.56
CA GLU A 269 14.35 -32.45 0.53
C GLU A 269 14.54 -31.44 1.66
N HIS A 270 15.79 -31.18 2.08
CA HIS A 270 16.10 -30.13 3.05
C HIS A 270 15.67 -28.75 2.56
N ASP A 271 16.00 -28.38 1.33
CA ASP A 271 15.69 -27.06 0.78
C ASP A 271 14.17 -26.84 0.64
N ALA A 272 13.43 -27.88 0.22
CA ALA A 272 11.97 -27.84 0.17
C ALA A 272 11.34 -27.66 1.56
N ALA A 273 11.89 -28.33 2.58
CA ALA A 273 11.39 -28.28 3.96
C ALA A 273 11.78 -26.98 4.71
N ALA A 274 13.04 -26.56 4.60
CA ALA A 274 13.58 -25.38 5.27
C ALA A 274 13.11 -24.07 4.61
N TYR A 275 13.01 -24.06 3.28
CA TYR A 275 12.72 -22.87 2.47
C TYR A 275 11.58 -23.12 1.46
N PRO A 276 10.34 -23.39 1.94
CA PRO A 276 9.21 -23.65 1.06
C PRO A 276 8.92 -22.43 0.16
N LEU A 277 8.37 -22.70 -1.03
CA LEU A 277 7.88 -21.65 -1.91
C LEU A 277 6.74 -20.88 -1.21
N LYS A 278 6.56 -19.58 -1.53
CA LYS A 278 5.66 -18.61 -0.85
C LYS A 278 4.19 -19.04 -0.65
N ARG A 279 3.78 -20.24 -1.09
CA ARG A 279 2.42 -20.79 -0.99
C ARG A 279 2.33 -22.04 -0.10
N GLU A 280 3.45 -22.56 0.41
CA GLU A 280 3.50 -23.81 1.20
C GLU A 280 3.89 -23.55 2.66
N LYS A 281 3.29 -24.32 3.57
CA LYS A 281 3.60 -24.24 5.01
C LYS A 281 4.89 -25.01 5.27
N ARG A 282 5.77 -24.44 6.12
CA ARG A 282 6.97 -25.15 6.59
C ARG A 282 6.56 -26.46 7.28
N PRO A 283 7.05 -27.63 6.83
CA PRO A 283 6.83 -28.88 7.54
C PRO A 283 7.47 -28.84 8.92
N ARG A 284 7.00 -29.71 9.82
CA ARG A 284 7.48 -29.77 11.22
C ARG A 284 8.88 -30.39 11.36
N THR A 285 9.31 -31.16 10.37
CA THR A 285 10.59 -31.85 10.37
C THR A 285 11.36 -31.43 9.12
N VAL A 286 12.58 -30.94 9.31
CA VAL A 286 13.53 -30.61 8.25
C VAL A 286 14.63 -31.67 8.30
N PRO A 287 14.90 -32.41 7.20
CA PRO A 287 16.03 -33.34 7.14
C PRO A 287 17.35 -32.62 7.44
N SER A 288 18.19 -33.14 8.32
CA SER A 288 19.46 -32.49 8.64
C SER A 288 20.49 -32.77 7.54
N ILE A 289 21.08 -31.73 6.96
CA ILE A 289 22.24 -31.84 6.07
C ILE A 289 23.53 -31.75 6.88
N ALA A 290 24.61 -32.38 6.39
CA ALA A 290 25.93 -32.18 6.97
C ALA A 290 26.34 -30.71 6.85
N ARG A 291 26.90 -30.14 7.91
CA ARG A 291 27.40 -28.77 7.90
C ARG A 291 28.74 -28.74 7.15
N VAL A 292 28.74 -28.07 6.00
CA VAL A 292 29.94 -27.83 5.19
C VAL A 292 30.41 -26.40 5.43
N GLU A 293 31.70 -26.22 5.70
CA GLU A 293 32.27 -24.89 5.90
C GLU A 293 32.55 -24.17 4.58
N GLU A 294 32.69 -22.84 4.64
CA GLU A 294 32.86 -21.99 3.44
C GLU A 294 34.13 -22.36 2.65
N GLU A 295 35.23 -22.60 3.37
CA GLU A 295 36.52 -23.02 2.79
C GLU A 295 36.41 -24.33 2.02
N GLU A 296 35.64 -25.30 2.52
CA GLU A 296 35.43 -26.59 1.88
C GLU A 296 34.59 -26.44 0.59
N MET A 297 33.57 -25.57 0.61
CA MET A 297 32.77 -25.27 -0.58
C MET A 297 33.58 -24.57 -1.66
N GLU A 298 34.47 -23.64 -1.29
CA GLU A 298 35.36 -22.95 -2.22
C GLU A 298 36.36 -23.91 -2.85
N PHE A 299 37.01 -24.75 -2.04
CA PHE A 299 37.93 -25.78 -2.54
C PHE A 299 37.24 -26.76 -3.48
N ALA A 300 36.03 -27.23 -3.13
CA ALA A 300 35.23 -28.09 -4.00
C ALA A 300 34.84 -27.39 -5.31
N ALA A 301 34.49 -26.10 -5.26
CA ALA A 301 34.16 -25.32 -6.46
C ALA A 301 35.38 -25.16 -7.40
N GLU A 302 36.58 -24.98 -6.85
CA GLU A 302 37.81 -24.97 -7.64
C GLU A 302 38.08 -26.32 -8.31
N LEU A 303 37.88 -27.43 -7.59
CA LEU A 303 38.07 -28.77 -8.14
C LEU A 303 37.11 -29.03 -9.29
N VAL A 304 35.82 -28.72 -9.11
CA VAL A 304 34.78 -28.84 -10.15
C VAL A 304 35.10 -27.94 -11.34
N ALA A 305 35.63 -26.73 -11.13
CA ALA A 305 36.01 -25.83 -12.21
C ALA A 305 37.18 -26.37 -13.04
N ARG A 306 38.19 -26.98 -12.39
CA ARG A 306 39.32 -27.63 -13.07
C ARG A 306 38.86 -28.84 -13.87
N GLU A 307 38.01 -29.68 -13.30
CA GLU A 307 37.43 -30.84 -13.99
C GLU A 307 36.56 -30.42 -15.18
N ALA A 308 35.69 -29.42 -15.00
CA ALA A 308 34.85 -28.89 -16.07
C ALA A 308 35.70 -28.33 -17.23
N ALA A 309 36.79 -27.63 -16.94
CA ALA A 309 37.72 -27.14 -17.97
C ALA A 309 38.41 -28.30 -18.71
N ALA A 310 38.86 -29.33 -17.99
CA ALA A 310 39.47 -30.51 -18.59
C ALA A 310 38.48 -31.28 -19.49
N VAL A 311 37.24 -31.47 -19.04
CA VAL A 311 36.17 -32.12 -19.82
C VAL A 311 35.81 -31.27 -21.05
N LYS A 312 35.70 -29.94 -20.90
CA LYS A 312 35.43 -29.02 -22.02
C LYS A 312 36.50 -29.14 -23.10
N ALA A 313 37.78 -29.23 -22.71
CA ALA A 313 38.89 -29.43 -23.63
C ALA A 313 38.87 -30.82 -24.29
N ALA A 314 38.65 -31.88 -23.50
CA ALA A 314 38.62 -33.26 -23.99
C ALA A 314 37.47 -33.52 -24.98
N MET A 315 36.31 -32.89 -24.77
CA MET A 315 35.12 -33.01 -25.62
C MET A 315 35.15 -32.06 -26.83
N GLY A 316 36.22 -31.25 -26.98
CA GLY A 316 36.36 -30.31 -28.10
C GLY A 316 35.39 -29.12 -28.05
N HIS A 317 34.78 -28.83 -26.90
CA HIS A 317 33.83 -27.72 -26.72
C HIS A 317 34.50 -26.39 -26.37
N GLY A 318 35.83 -26.30 -26.52
CA GLY A 318 36.62 -25.10 -26.19
C GLY A 318 36.20 -23.85 -26.96
N ALA A 319 35.73 -24.02 -28.20
CA ALA A 319 35.34 -22.96 -29.12
C ALA A 319 33.81 -22.75 -29.22
N ASN A 320 33.01 -23.48 -28.45
CA ASN A 320 31.56 -23.30 -28.47
C ASN A 320 31.20 -22.00 -27.76
N ASP A 321 30.47 -21.14 -28.46
CA ASP A 321 29.97 -19.88 -27.92
C ASP A 321 28.69 -20.09 -27.11
N GLU A 322 28.25 -19.04 -26.39
CA GLU A 322 27.01 -19.07 -25.62
C GLU A 322 25.79 -19.39 -26.50
N GLU A 323 25.79 -18.92 -27.76
CA GLU A 323 24.74 -19.19 -28.73
C GLU A 323 24.61 -20.69 -29.04
N ASP A 324 25.73 -21.39 -29.26
CA ASP A 324 25.74 -22.84 -29.50
C ASP A 324 25.17 -23.61 -28.31
N TYR A 325 25.51 -23.17 -27.10
CA TYR A 325 24.95 -23.74 -25.87
C TYR A 325 23.44 -23.51 -25.78
N THR A 326 22.95 -22.31 -26.06
CA THR A 326 21.51 -22.02 -26.02
C THR A 326 20.73 -22.85 -27.04
N GLN A 327 21.27 -23.01 -28.26
CA GLN A 327 20.65 -23.83 -29.30
C GLN A 327 20.62 -25.31 -28.89
N ALA A 328 21.73 -25.84 -28.37
CA ALA A 328 21.78 -27.20 -27.86
C ALA A 328 20.82 -27.42 -26.69
N ALA A 329 20.72 -26.46 -25.75
CA ALA A 329 19.80 -26.53 -24.63
C ALA A 329 18.33 -26.52 -25.08
N VAL A 330 17.98 -25.70 -26.08
CA VAL A 330 16.64 -25.68 -26.68
C VAL A 330 16.33 -27.00 -27.39
N ALA A 331 17.28 -27.55 -28.15
CA ALA A 331 17.13 -28.83 -28.82
C ALA A 331 16.92 -29.98 -27.82
N VAL A 332 17.76 -30.05 -26.78
CA VAL A 332 17.62 -31.04 -25.70
C VAL A 332 16.30 -30.86 -24.99
N ARG A 333 15.90 -29.65 -24.60
CA ARG A 333 14.59 -29.43 -23.97
C ARG A 333 13.45 -29.84 -24.90
N GLY A 334 13.58 -29.58 -26.19
CA GLY A 334 12.64 -29.98 -27.23
C GLY A 334 12.53 -31.50 -27.39
N ASP A 335 13.53 -32.28 -27.01
CA ASP A 335 13.51 -33.74 -27.08
C ASP A 335 12.83 -34.42 -25.89
N TRP A 336 12.42 -33.66 -24.87
CA TRP A 336 11.74 -34.18 -23.68
C TRP A 336 10.29 -33.71 -23.63
N ILE A 337 9.42 -34.54 -23.05
CA ILE A 337 8.04 -34.19 -22.74
C ILE A 337 7.75 -34.50 -21.28
N ILE A 338 6.83 -33.76 -20.68
CA ILE A 338 6.33 -34.05 -19.33
C ILE A 338 5.07 -34.88 -19.50
N GLN A 339 5.08 -36.11 -18.99
CA GLN A 339 3.91 -36.97 -19.03
C GLN A 339 2.81 -36.41 -18.12
N ALA A 340 1.59 -36.24 -18.65
CA ALA A 340 0.49 -35.60 -17.92
C ALA A 340 0.03 -36.40 -16.69
N GLU A 341 0.10 -37.73 -16.73
CA GLU A 341 -0.35 -38.61 -15.64
C GLU A 341 0.63 -38.71 -14.48
N THR A 342 1.93 -38.78 -14.78
CA THR A 342 2.99 -39.03 -13.78
C THR A 342 3.79 -37.78 -13.42
N GLY A 343 3.66 -36.70 -14.20
CA GLY A 343 4.47 -35.49 -14.06
C GLY A 343 5.95 -35.67 -14.37
N LYS A 344 6.37 -36.85 -14.86
CA LYS A 344 7.78 -37.16 -15.12
C LYS A 344 8.21 -36.68 -16.50
N ALA A 345 9.43 -36.17 -16.59
CA ALA A 345 10.07 -35.86 -17.86
C ALA A 345 10.56 -37.16 -18.52
N ILE A 346 10.08 -37.43 -19.73
CA ILE A 346 10.50 -38.58 -20.54
C ILE A 346 10.99 -38.12 -21.91
N PRO A 347 11.99 -38.78 -22.52
CA PRO A 347 12.39 -38.50 -23.89
C PRO A 347 11.24 -38.76 -24.87
N LYS A 348 11.07 -37.91 -25.88
CA LYS A 348 10.08 -38.06 -26.95
C LYS A 348 10.19 -39.41 -27.65
N ARG A 349 11.41 -39.93 -27.80
CA ARG A 349 11.69 -41.22 -28.46
C ARG A 349 11.07 -42.41 -27.73
N SER A 350 11.02 -42.37 -26.40
CA SER A 350 10.42 -43.41 -25.56
C SER A 350 8.92 -43.22 -25.30
N ALA A 351 8.37 -42.04 -25.62
CA ALA A 351 6.97 -41.72 -25.37
C ALA A 351 6.03 -42.32 -26.44
N GLN A 352 4.92 -42.91 -26.00
CA GLN A 352 3.85 -43.37 -26.88
C GLN A 352 3.16 -42.19 -27.57
N PRO A 353 2.53 -42.38 -28.74
CA PRO A 353 1.78 -41.31 -29.41
C PRO A 353 0.70 -40.68 -28.51
N ALA A 354 0.03 -41.47 -27.67
CA ALA A 354 -0.97 -41.00 -26.71
C ALA A 354 -0.36 -40.06 -25.65
N ASP A 355 0.79 -40.42 -25.09
CA ASP A 355 1.50 -39.58 -24.10
C ASP A 355 1.91 -38.23 -24.68
N ARG A 356 2.32 -38.21 -25.96
CA ARG A 356 2.69 -36.96 -26.66
C ARG A 356 1.50 -36.03 -26.84
N VAL A 357 0.34 -36.58 -27.20
CA VAL A 357 -0.92 -35.81 -27.33
C VAL A 357 -1.38 -35.29 -25.97
N ALA A 358 -1.33 -36.12 -24.93
CA ALA A 358 -1.69 -35.72 -23.58
C ALA A 358 -0.77 -34.63 -23.03
N ALA A 359 0.55 -34.74 -23.23
CA ALA A 359 1.52 -33.73 -22.85
C ALA A 359 1.28 -32.40 -23.58
N ALA A 360 1.06 -32.44 -24.90
CA ALA A 360 0.76 -31.24 -25.69
C ALA A 360 -0.57 -30.58 -25.28
N ALA A 361 -1.59 -31.38 -24.96
CA ALA A 361 -2.86 -30.87 -24.45
C ALA A 361 -2.70 -30.18 -23.07
N ALA A 362 -1.91 -30.76 -22.18
CA ALA A 362 -1.60 -30.18 -20.87
C ALA A 362 -0.80 -28.88 -21.00
N GLU A 363 0.20 -28.84 -21.89
CA GLU A 363 0.97 -27.63 -22.19
C GLU A 363 0.07 -26.53 -22.78
N HIS A 364 -0.79 -26.88 -23.73
CA HIS A 364 -1.76 -25.95 -24.31
C HIS A 364 -2.70 -25.37 -23.25
N GLU A 365 -3.24 -26.19 -22.33
CA GLU A 365 -4.12 -25.71 -21.28
C GLU A 365 -3.38 -24.79 -20.29
N ARG A 366 -2.13 -25.10 -19.94
CA ARG A 366 -1.28 -24.20 -19.15
C ARG A 366 -1.05 -22.87 -19.85
N LEU A 367 -0.68 -22.89 -21.13
CA LEU A 367 -0.47 -21.68 -21.92
C LEU A 367 -1.75 -20.86 -22.05
N ARG A 368 -2.90 -21.52 -22.21
CA ARG A 368 -4.22 -20.87 -22.22
C ARG A 368 -4.51 -20.19 -20.88
N ALA A 369 -4.21 -20.83 -19.76
CA ALA A 369 -4.40 -20.25 -18.43
C ALA A 369 -3.46 -19.04 -18.20
N ASP A 370 -2.19 -19.16 -18.56
CA ASP A 370 -1.21 -18.06 -18.47
C ASP A 370 -1.64 -16.88 -19.36
N MET A 371 -2.06 -17.15 -20.60
CA MET A 371 -2.60 -16.14 -21.51
C MET A 371 -3.83 -15.43 -20.92
N GLN A 372 -4.74 -16.14 -20.26
CA GLN A 372 -5.90 -15.50 -19.61
C GLN A 372 -5.49 -14.61 -18.43
N LEU A 373 -4.48 -15.00 -17.65
CA LEU A 373 -3.96 -14.18 -16.56
C LEU A 373 -3.27 -12.92 -17.09
N ASP A 374 -2.46 -13.07 -18.13
CA ASP A 374 -1.74 -11.95 -18.74
C ASP A 374 -2.68 -11.04 -19.52
N ALA A 375 -3.71 -11.56 -20.19
CA ALA A 375 -4.78 -10.74 -20.78
C ALA A 375 -5.50 -9.90 -19.71
N LYS A 376 -5.84 -10.49 -18.56
CA LYS A 376 -6.45 -9.74 -17.44
C LYS A 376 -5.50 -8.67 -16.89
N ARG A 377 -4.19 -8.94 -16.84
CA ARG A 377 -3.19 -7.96 -16.41
C ARG A 377 -3.04 -6.84 -17.44
N ALA A 378 -2.95 -7.18 -18.72
CA ALA A 378 -2.89 -6.24 -19.84
C ALA A 378 -4.12 -5.33 -19.84
N MET A 379 -5.33 -5.88 -19.76
CA MET A 379 -6.57 -5.09 -19.67
C MET A 379 -6.55 -4.09 -18.50
N LYS A 380 -6.04 -4.49 -17.33
CA LYS A 380 -5.92 -3.57 -16.17
C LYS A 380 -4.87 -2.48 -16.41
N LEU A 381 -3.74 -2.85 -17.00
CA LEU A 381 -2.68 -1.90 -17.35
C LEU A 381 -3.13 -0.93 -18.43
N GLU A 382 -3.78 -1.41 -19.49
CA GLU A 382 -4.39 -0.61 -20.56
C GLU A 382 -5.46 0.34 -20.00
N ALA A 383 -6.34 -0.14 -19.12
CA ALA A 383 -7.32 0.73 -18.47
C ALA A 383 -6.65 1.82 -17.63
N LYS A 384 -5.57 1.50 -16.90
CA LYS A 384 -4.81 2.47 -16.11
C LYS A 384 -4.06 3.47 -17.00
N VAL A 385 -3.39 2.99 -18.04
CA VAL A 385 -2.68 3.82 -19.02
C VAL A 385 -3.68 4.74 -19.71
N GLY A 386 -4.77 4.18 -20.25
CA GLY A 386 -5.85 4.96 -20.88
C GLY A 386 -6.40 6.04 -19.96
N LEU A 387 -6.68 5.74 -18.69
CA LEU A 387 -7.14 6.76 -17.73
C LEU A 387 -6.12 7.89 -17.53
N LEU A 388 -4.83 7.56 -17.39
CA LEU A 388 -3.77 8.53 -17.15
C LEU A 388 -3.39 9.32 -18.42
N THR A 389 -3.46 8.70 -19.60
CA THR A 389 -2.97 9.29 -20.85
C THR A 389 -4.07 9.89 -21.71
N ALA A 390 -5.35 9.56 -21.53
CA ALA A 390 -6.43 10.03 -22.40
C ALA A 390 -6.48 11.57 -22.50
N GLY A 391 -6.32 12.28 -21.39
CA GLY A 391 -6.28 13.74 -21.38
C GLY A 391 -5.08 14.31 -22.14
N LEU A 392 -3.91 13.70 -21.97
CA LEU A 392 -2.69 14.08 -22.69
C LEU A 392 -2.79 13.78 -24.19
N GLN A 393 -3.34 12.62 -24.55
CA GLN A 393 -3.60 12.23 -25.95
C GLN A 393 -4.58 13.19 -26.63
N LYS A 394 -5.67 13.56 -25.96
CA LYS A 394 -6.62 14.55 -26.48
C LYS A 394 -5.94 15.90 -26.70
N ARG A 395 -5.15 16.37 -25.73
CA ARG A 395 -4.40 17.62 -25.85
C ARG A 395 -3.36 17.57 -26.98
N SER A 396 -2.68 16.44 -27.16
CA SER A 396 -1.74 16.23 -28.27
C SER A 396 -2.46 16.37 -29.60
N GLY A 397 -3.57 15.66 -29.80
CA GLY A 397 -4.36 15.73 -31.03
C GLY A 397 -4.91 17.13 -31.32
N GLU A 398 -5.38 17.86 -30.29
CA GLU A 398 -5.82 19.25 -30.44
C GLU A 398 -4.67 20.19 -30.84
N LEU A 399 -3.47 20.00 -30.28
CA LEU A 399 -2.29 20.80 -30.62
C LEU A 399 -1.78 20.47 -32.02
N GLU A 400 -1.78 19.20 -32.41
CA GLU A 400 -1.42 18.75 -33.75
C GLU A 400 -2.37 19.34 -34.81
N ALA A 401 -3.68 19.34 -34.54
CA ALA A 401 -4.65 19.98 -35.42
C ALA A 401 -4.41 21.49 -35.58
N LYS A 402 -4.21 22.21 -34.46
CA LYS A 402 -3.90 23.64 -34.49
C LYS A 402 -2.59 23.95 -35.22
N LEU A 403 -1.58 23.09 -35.05
CA LEU A 403 -0.31 23.24 -35.75
C LEU A 403 -0.48 23.05 -37.27
N GLY A 404 -1.33 22.10 -37.68
CA GLY A 404 -1.70 21.91 -39.08
C GLY A 404 -2.47 23.11 -39.67
N GLU A 405 -3.43 23.66 -38.93
CA GLU A 405 -4.17 24.88 -39.35
C GLU A 405 -3.23 26.08 -39.49
N LEU A 406 -2.39 26.34 -38.49
CA LEU A 406 -1.40 27.42 -38.54
C LEU A 406 -0.40 27.27 -39.68
N ALA A 407 -0.01 26.05 -40.02
CA ALA A 407 0.87 25.80 -41.17
C ALA A 407 0.19 26.18 -42.50
N ASN A 408 -1.10 25.85 -42.66
CA ASN A 408 -1.87 26.22 -43.85
C ASN A 408 -2.10 27.74 -43.93
N ASP A 409 -2.39 28.38 -42.80
CA ASP A 409 -2.53 29.83 -42.71
C ASP A 409 -1.22 30.54 -43.07
N LEU A 410 -0.08 30.01 -42.60
CA LEU A 410 1.24 30.53 -42.94
C LEU A 410 1.51 30.42 -44.45
N THR A 411 1.24 29.27 -45.07
CA THR A 411 1.42 29.12 -46.52
C THR A 411 0.54 30.09 -47.31
N THR A 412 -0.72 30.27 -46.88
CA THR A 412 -1.64 31.23 -47.51
C THR A 412 -1.11 32.66 -47.39
N ALA A 413 -0.65 33.05 -46.20
CA ALA A 413 -0.08 34.38 -45.96
C ALA A 413 1.20 34.62 -46.77
N GLU A 414 2.03 33.59 -46.98
CA GLU A 414 3.23 33.68 -47.83
C GLU A 414 2.87 33.88 -49.31
N GLU A 415 1.87 33.16 -49.81
CA GLU A 415 1.32 33.32 -51.17
C GLU A 415 0.70 34.71 -51.38
N GLU A 416 -0.09 35.18 -50.41
CA GLU A 416 -0.67 36.52 -50.42
C GLU A 416 0.41 37.60 -50.41
N ARG A 417 1.44 37.45 -49.55
CA ARG A 417 2.56 38.40 -49.49
C ARG A 417 3.27 38.49 -50.84
N SER A 418 3.53 37.35 -51.49
CA SER A 418 4.14 37.31 -52.82
C SER A 418 3.25 38.01 -53.86
N SER A 419 1.94 37.76 -53.81
CA SER A 419 0.95 38.37 -54.70
C SER A 419 0.87 39.89 -54.53
N TYR A 420 0.80 40.38 -53.30
CA TYR A 420 0.78 41.81 -53.00
C TYR A 420 2.09 42.51 -53.33
N HIS A 421 3.23 41.84 -53.15
CA HIS A 421 4.51 42.38 -53.56
C HIS A 421 4.55 42.62 -55.07
N ASN A 422 4.13 41.63 -55.86
CA ASN A 422 4.03 41.76 -57.32
C ASN A 422 3.05 42.86 -57.74
N LEU A 423 1.88 42.92 -57.10
CA LEU A 423 0.88 43.95 -57.39
C LEU A 423 1.40 45.35 -57.06
N TYR A 424 2.10 45.51 -55.93
CA TYR A 424 2.71 46.77 -55.51
C TYR A 424 3.74 47.26 -56.54
N GLU A 425 4.61 46.36 -57.04
CA GLU A 425 5.57 46.74 -58.08
C GLU A 425 4.89 47.13 -59.39
N GLN A 426 3.83 46.43 -59.79
CA GLN A 426 3.06 46.77 -61.00
C GLN A 426 2.41 48.15 -60.84
N GLU A 427 1.82 48.41 -59.69
CA GLU A 427 1.14 49.67 -59.40
C GLU A 427 2.11 50.85 -59.32
N GLN A 428 3.31 50.66 -58.75
CA GLN A 428 4.37 51.68 -58.80
C GLN A 428 4.76 52.07 -60.23
N ARG A 429 4.71 51.13 -61.19
CA ARG A 429 5.02 51.40 -62.59
C ARG A 429 3.81 51.99 -63.34
N ALA A 430 2.59 51.59 -62.99
CA ALA A 430 1.37 52.00 -63.67
C ALA A 430 0.84 53.37 -63.20
N ALA A 431 0.95 53.69 -61.91
CA ALA A 431 0.41 54.93 -61.35
C ALA A 431 0.98 56.21 -61.98
N PRO A 432 2.30 56.35 -62.22
CA PRO A 432 2.86 57.53 -62.89
C PRO A 432 2.29 57.73 -64.29
N ARG A 433 2.20 56.65 -65.09
CA ARG A 433 1.65 56.70 -66.46
C ARG A 433 0.19 57.14 -66.48
N ARG A 434 -0.62 56.64 -65.53
CA ARG A 434 -2.02 57.08 -65.40
C ARG A 434 -2.10 58.55 -65.00
N MET A 435 -1.23 59.01 -64.12
CA MET A 435 -1.16 60.41 -63.70
C MET A 435 -0.73 61.33 -64.84
N GLU A 436 0.28 60.95 -65.62
CA GLU A 436 0.72 61.65 -66.83
C GLU A 436 -0.41 61.77 -67.86
N SER A 437 -1.09 60.67 -68.17
CA SER A 437 -2.22 60.67 -69.10
C SER A 437 -3.37 61.58 -68.62
N LEU A 438 -3.69 61.58 -67.32
CA LEU A 438 -4.69 62.49 -66.76
C LEU A 438 -4.22 63.95 -66.82
N MET A 439 -2.94 64.23 -66.56
CA MET A 439 -2.38 65.58 -66.70
C MET A 439 -2.45 66.09 -68.14
N GLU A 440 -2.16 65.26 -69.13
CA GLU A 440 -2.30 65.59 -70.55
C GLU A 440 -3.76 65.90 -70.92
N LEU A 441 -4.70 65.08 -70.46
CA LEU A 441 -6.13 65.30 -70.70
C LEU A 441 -6.63 66.60 -70.06
N VAL A 442 -6.19 66.89 -68.84
CA VAL A 442 -6.51 68.14 -68.15
C VAL A 442 -5.89 69.34 -68.88
N ALA A 443 -4.63 69.25 -69.28
CA ALA A 443 -3.97 70.31 -70.04
C ALA A 443 -4.73 70.60 -71.35
N ALA A 444 -5.07 69.56 -72.13
CA ALA A 444 -5.84 69.71 -73.37
C ALA A 444 -7.26 70.27 -73.13
N ALA A 445 -7.90 69.93 -72.01
CA ALA A 445 -9.20 70.49 -71.63
C ALA A 445 -9.09 71.98 -71.25
N THR A 446 -8.07 72.36 -70.48
CA THR A 446 -7.83 73.77 -70.11
C THR A 446 -7.48 74.64 -71.31
N GLU A 447 -6.73 74.11 -72.28
CA GLU A 447 -6.43 74.83 -73.52
C GLU A 447 -7.68 75.03 -74.38
N ARG A 448 -8.54 74.00 -74.49
CA ARG A 448 -9.87 74.13 -75.11
C ARG A 448 -10.75 75.16 -74.40
N GLU A 449 -10.79 75.14 -73.07
CA GLU A 449 -11.57 76.11 -72.29
C GLU A 449 -11.08 77.54 -72.53
N ARG A 450 -9.76 77.77 -72.48
CA ARG A 450 -9.16 79.09 -72.80
C ARG A 450 -9.51 79.55 -74.20
N GLY A 451 -9.44 78.66 -75.19
CA GLY A 451 -9.84 78.97 -76.57
C GLY A 451 -11.30 79.37 -76.67
N LEU A 452 -12.21 78.62 -76.02
CA LEU A 452 -13.64 78.92 -76.00
C LEU A 452 -13.93 80.26 -75.31
N GLN A 453 -13.30 80.54 -74.17
CA GLN A 453 -13.43 81.82 -73.47
C GLN A 453 -12.96 83.00 -74.32
N ALA A 454 -11.83 82.87 -75.02
CA ALA A 454 -11.35 83.90 -75.94
C ALA A 454 -12.33 84.14 -77.10
N THR A 455 -12.90 83.08 -77.69
CA THR A 455 -13.93 83.24 -78.73
C THR A 455 -15.22 83.85 -78.20
N TYR A 456 -15.61 83.55 -76.96
CA TYR A 456 -16.77 84.18 -76.34
C TYR A 456 -16.54 85.67 -76.12
N GLN A 457 -15.35 86.06 -75.62
CA GLN A 457 -14.97 87.46 -75.43
C GLN A 457 -15.05 88.25 -76.74
N THR A 458 -14.44 87.76 -77.82
CA THR A 458 -14.49 88.44 -79.13
C THR A 458 -15.91 88.56 -79.67
N ARG A 459 -16.72 87.50 -79.56
CA ARG A 459 -18.14 87.55 -79.97
C ARG A 459 -18.98 88.51 -79.12
N ALA A 460 -18.71 88.61 -77.82
CA ALA A 460 -19.39 89.54 -76.93
C ALA A 460 -19.04 91.00 -77.29
N GLU A 461 -17.78 91.28 -77.61
CA GLU A 461 -17.33 92.59 -78.11
C GLU A 461 -17.99 92.96 -79.45
N GLU A 462 -18.05 92.03 -80.41
CA GLU A 462 -18.75 92.22 -81.68
C GLU A 462 -20.25 92.53 -81.47
N LEU A 463 -20.91 91.79 -80.58
CA LEU A 463 -22.33 91.96 -80.29
C LEU A 463 -22.58 93.32 -79.60
N ALA A 464 -21.73 93.72 -78.66
CA ALA A 464 -21.79 95.03 -78.02
C ALA A 464 -21.59 96.17 -79.03
N ALA A 465 -20.64 96.02 -79.97
CA ALA A 465 -20.43 96.99 -81.04
C ALA A 465 -21.66 97.13 -81.94
N LEU A 466 -22.28 96.01 -82.34
CA LEU A 466 -23.52 96.01 -83.13
C LEU A 466 -24.70 96.64 -82.37
N GLN A 467 -24.83 96.39 -81.06
CA GLN A 467 -25.87 96.99 -80.22
C GLN A 467 -25.66 98.49 -80.02
N SER A 468 -24.42 98.98 -80.01
CA SER A 468 -24.12 100.42 -79.92
C SER A 468 -24.32 101.17 -81.23
N ALA A 469 -24.38 100.46 -82.36
CA ALA A 469 -24.57 101.02 -83.70
C ALA A 469 -26.04 101.03 -84.16
N ALA A 470 -26.94 100.36 -83.44
CA ALA A 470 -28.40 100.40 -83.61
C ALA A 470 -29.01 101.42 -82.64
#